data_AF-A0A5R2MTC6-F1
#
_entry.id   AF-A0A5R2MTC6-F1
#
_cell.length_a   1.000
_cell.length_b   1.000
_cell.length_c   1.000
_cell.angle_alpha   90.00
_cell.angle_beta   90.00
_cell.angle_gamma   90.00
#
_symmetry.space_group_name_H-M   'P 1'
#
loop_
_entity.id
_entity.type
_entity.pdbx_description
1 polymer ?
#
loop_
_entity_poly.entity_id
_entity_poly.type
_entity_poly.pdbx_seq_one_letter_code
_entity_poly.pdbx_strand_id
1 'polypeptide(L)'
;FGAGMTIGNIIGGRLADWKLMPTVIGTLLLMALLFLGFIQFGAIASVAIGIVFLWGVLIFVVVPPLQIRVVEAASEGPNLAATLNQGAFNVGNAGGA
;
A
#
# COMPACT_ATOMS: atom_id res chain seq x y z
N PHE A 1 11.56 3.28 7.04
CA PHE A 1 10.42 2.34 7.11
C PHE A 1 9.27 2.89 7.95
N GLY A 2 9.45 3.11 9.27
CA GLY A 2 8.35 3.54 10.16
C GLY A 2 7.63 4.84 9.75
N ALA A 3 8.37 5.90 9.39
CA ALA A 3 7.74 7.15 8.93
C ALA A 3 6.90 6.96 7.66
N GLY A 4 7.40 6.18 6.70
CA GLY A 4 6.67 5.86 5.46
C GLY A 4 5.38 5.09 5.72
N MET A 5 5.42 4.13 6.66
CA MET A 5 4.23 3.42 7.13
C MET A 5 3.19 4.36 7.75
N THR A 6 3.61 5.21 8.69
CA THR A 6 2.69 6.14 9.35
C THR A 6 2.05 7.11 8.35
N ILE A 7 2.87 7.72 7.49
CA ILE A 7 2.41 8.66 6.46
C ILE A 7 1.48 7.95 5.48
N GLY A 8 1.89 6.77 4.99
CA GLY A 8 1.14 5.99 4.03
C GLY A 8 -0.23 5.57 4.54
N ASN A 9 -0.31 5.01 5.75
CA ASN A 9 -1.58 4.59 6.34
C ASN A 9 -2.55 5.77 6.56
N ILE A 10 -2.04 6.92 7.03
CA ILE A 10 -2.87 8.12 7.23
C ILE A 10 -3.42 8.64 5.90
N ILE A 11 -2.56 8.78 4.89
CA ILE A 11 -2.96 9.23 3.55
C ILE A 11 -3.93 8.23 2.92
N GLY A 12 -3.60 6.93 2.99
CA GLY A 12 -4.39 5.84 2.43
C GLY A 12 -5.79 5.77 3.02
N GLY A 13 -5.92 5.86 4.35
CA GLY A 13 -7.22 5.91 5.02
C GLY A 13 -8.04 7.12 4.58
N ARG A 14 -7.45 8.33 4.62
CA ARG A 14 -8.16 9.56 4.25
C ARG A 14 -8.59 9.59 2.78
N LEU A 15 -7.76 9.08 1.88
CA LEU A 15 -8.10 8.98 0.46
C LEU A 15 -9.14 7.87 0.20
N ALA A 16 -9.07 6.76 0.94
CA ALA A 16 -10.08 5.69 0.87
C ALA A 16 -11.47 6.19 1.26
N ASP A 17 -11.57 6.96 2.35
CA ASP A 17 -12.82 7.58 2.82
C ASP A 17 -13.40 8.53 1.76
N TRP A 18 -12.55 9.20 0.98
CA TRP A 18 -13.00 10.06 -0.11
C TRP A 18 -13.43 9.26 -1.33
N LYS A 19 -12.55 8.40 -1.86
CA LYS A 19 -12.76 7.59 -3.05
C LYS A 19 -11.94 6.30 -3.00
N LEU A 20 -12.55 5.23 -2.50
CA LEU A 20 -11.92 3.92 -2.31
C LEU A 20 -11.19 3.37 -3.55
N MET A 21 -11.92 3.04 -4.62
CA MET A 21 -11.33 2.41 -5.80
C MET A 21 -10.36 3.32 -6.58
N PRO A 22 -10.64 4.63 -6.76
CA PRO A 22 -9.65 5.55 -7.32
C PRO A 22 -8.34 5.62 -6.52
N THR A 23 -8.40 5.50 -5.19
CA THR A 23 -7.21 5.46 -4.34
C THR A 23 -6.39 4.19 -4.58
N VAL A 24 -7.06 3.02 -4.65
CA VAL A 24 -6.39 1.75 -4.99
C VAL A 24 -5.70 1.84 -6.35
N ILE A 25 -6.46 2.20 -7.40
CA ILE A 25 -5.95 2.24 -8.78
C ILE A 25 -4.85 3.28 -8.91
N GLY A 26 -5.05 4.48 -8.36
CA GLY A 26 -4.06 5.56 -8.40
C GLY A 26 -2.76 5.17 -7.69
N THR A 27 -2.84 4.51 -6.54
CA THR A 27 -1.65 4.06 -5.81
C THR A 27 -0.89 2.98 -6.59
N LEU A 28 -1.59 2.02 -7.20
CA LEU A 28 -0.96 1.00 -8.04
C LEU A 28 -0.30 1.60 -9.29
N LEU A 29 -0.94 2.58 -9.93
CA LEU A 29 -0.35 3.31 -11.06
C LEU A 29 0.90 4.09 -10.64
N LEU A 30 0.85 4.82 -9.52
CA LEU A 30 2.01 5.52 -8.98
C LEU A 30 3.14 4.56 -8.61
N MET A 31 2.82 3.39 -8.06
CA MET A 31 3.81 2.35 -7.77
C MET A 31 4.50 1.84 -9.05
N ALA A 32 3.72 1.58 -10.11
CA ALA A 32 4.27 1.17 -11.40
C ALA A 32 5.20 2.25 -11.99
N LEU A 33 4.79 3.52 -11.97
CA LEU A 33 5.61 4.65 -12.41
C LEU A 33 6.89 4.79 -11.58
N LEU A 34 6.79 4.58 -10.26
CA LEU A 34 7.94 4.62 -9.37
C LEU A 34 8.96 3.54 -9.73
N PHE A 35 8.52 2.32 -10.05
CA PHE A 35 9.41 1.25 -10.50
C PHE A 35 10.01 1.52 -11.88
N LEU A 36 9.28 2.11 -12.82
CA LEU A 36 9.85 2.57 -14.10
C LEU A 36 10.96 3.61 -13.87
N GLY A 37 10.73 4.55 -12.94
CA GLY A 37 11.76 5.51 -12.52
C GLY A 37 12.97 4.82 -11.88
N PHE A 38 12.74 3.78 -11.08
CA PHE A 38 13.83 3.01 -10.46
C PHE A 38 14.71 2.30 -11.50
N ILE A 39 14.12 1.72 -12.54
CA ILE A 39 14.89 1.08 -13.64
C ILE A 39 15.85 2.10 -14.28
N GLN A 40 15.39 3.33 -14.50
CA GLN A 40 16.20 4.35 -15.18
C GLN A 40 17.24 5.01 -14.27
N PHE A 41 16.90 5.26 -13.00
CA PHE A 41 17.71 6.11 -12.12
C PHE A 41 18.26 5.41 -10.87
N GLY A 42 18.01 4.11 -10.69
CA GLY A 42 18.38 3.35 -9.50
C GLY A 42 19.89 3.25 -9.24
N ALA A 43 20.72 3.47 -10.26
CA ALA A 43 22.18 3.53 -10.10
C ALA A 43 22.66 4.80 -9.38
N ILE A 44 21.83 5.85 -9.33
CA ILE A 44 22.16 7.10 -8.63
C ILE A 44 21.72 6.96 -7.17
N ALA A 45 22.68 6.80 -6.27
CA ALA A 45 22.41 6.47 -4.85
C ALA A 45 21.41 7.42 -4.17
N SER A 46 21.53 8.73 -4.38
CA SER A 46 20.60 9.72 -3.81
C SER A 46 19.17 9.57 -4.33
N VAL A 47 19.01 9.25 -5.62
CA VAL A 47 17.70 9.01 -6.23
C VAL A 47 17.12 7.69 -5.73
N ALA A 48 17.92 6.64 -5.65
CA ALA A 48 17.50 5.35 -5.11
C ALA A 48 16.98 5.46 -3.67
N ILE A 49 17.65 6.23 -2.80
CA ILE A 49 17.19 6.50 -1.44
C ILE A 49 15.80 7.16 -1.45
N GLY A 50 15.61 8.19 -2.29
CA GLY A 50 14.32 8.85 -2.44
C GLY A 50 13.23 7.91 -2.94
N ILE A 51 13.54 7.06 -3.92
CA ILE A 51 12.61 6.05 -4.46
C ILE A 51 12.24 5.04 -3.39
N VAL A 52 13.20 4.51 -2.62
CA VAL A 52 12.93 3.55 -1.54
C VAL A 52 12.05 4.19 -0.45
N PHE A 53 12.27 5.46 -0.13
CA PHE A 53 11.39 6.19 0.80
C PHE A 53 9.97 6.31 0.25
N LEU A 54 9.81 6.73 -1.00
CA LEU A 54 8.49 6.85 -1.65
C LEU A 54 7.79 5.50 -1.79
N TRP A 55 8.53 4.46 -2.14
CA TRP A 55 8.03 3.09 -2.17
C TRP A 55 7.48 2.68 -0.80
N GLY A 56 8.24 2.99 0.26
CA GLY A 56 7.82 2.79 1.64
C GLY A 56 6.59 3.61 2.06
N VAL A 57 6.25 4.71 1.38
CA VAL A 57 4.97 5.41 1.59
C VAL A 57 3.86 4.70 0.82
N LEU A 58 4.05 4.49 -0.49
CA LEU A 58 3.02 3.95 -1.38
C LEU A 58 2.57 2.54 -0.97
N ILE A 59 3.48 1.70 -0.48
CA ILE A 59 3.13 0.32 -0.05
C ILE A 59 2.19 0.32 1.15
N PHE A 60 2.16 1.40 1.95
CA PHE A 60 1.22 1.56 3.06
C PHE A 60 0.02 2.45 2.72
N VAL A 61 0.06 3.24 1.64
CA VAL A 61 -1.14 3.95 1.13
C VAL A 61 -2.20 2.95 0.65
N VAL A 62 -1.80 1.86 0.01
CA VAL A 62 -2.73 0.89 -0.58
C VAL A 62 -3.39 -0.03 0.47
N VAL A 63 -2.80 -0.17 1.66
CA VAL A 63 -3.23 -1.13 2.69
C VAL A 63 -4.63 -0.82 3.25
N PRO A 64 -4.93 0.40 3.76
CA PRO A 64 -6.26 0.70 4.29
C PRO A 64 -7.39 0.55 3.25
N PRO A 65 -7.27 1.07 2.00
CA PRO A 65 -8.29 0.88 0.97
C PRO A 65 -8.59 -0.61 0.67
N LEU A 66 -7.56 -1.46 0.57
CA LEU A 66 -7.77 -2.88 0.30
C LEU A 66 -8.47 -3.57 1.47
N GLN A 67 -8.10 -3.24 2.70
CA GLN A 67 -8.76 -3.76 3.89
C GLN A 67 -10.24 -3.37 3.94
N ILE A 68 -10.57 -2.09 3.70
CA ILE A 68 -11.95 -1.60 3.63
C ILE A 68 -12.70 -2.36 2.54
N ARG A 69 -12.11 -2.52 1.35
CA ARG A 69 -12.74 -3.18 0.22
C ARG A 69 -13.08 -4.65 0.50
N VAL A 70 -12.17 -5.38 1.16
CA VAL A 70 -12.39 -6.78 1.55
C VAL A 70 -13.51 -6.89 2.58
N VAL A 71 -13.53 -6.00 3.57
CA VAL A 71 -14.57 -5.99 4.61
C VAL A 71 -15.94 -5.63 4.03
N GLU A 72 -16.02 -4.61 3.16
CA GLU A 72 -17.26 -4.24 2.46
C GLU A 72 -17.82 -5.36 1.57
N ALA A 73 -16.95 -6.18 1.00
CA ALA A 73 -17.36 -7.32 0.18
C ALA A 73 -17.92 -8.49 1.01
N ALA A 74 -17.65 -8.53 2.33
CA ALA A 74 -18.00 -9.62 3.22
C ALA A 74 -19.15 -9.23 4.17
N SER A 75 -20.35 -9.04 3.63
CA SER A 75 -21.53 -8.59 4.38
C SER A 75 -21.93 -9.52 5.54
N GLU A 76 -21.73 -10.83 5.40
CA GLU A 76 -22.12 -11.84 6.39
C GLU A 76 -21.04 -12.12 7.45
N GLY A 77 -19.81 -11.64 7.25
CA GLY A 77 -18.67 -11.97 8.11
C GLY A 77 -17.56 -10.92 8.10
N PRO A 78 -17.84 -9.64 8.36
CA PRO A 78 -16.85 -8.57 8.24
C PRO A 78 -15.65 -8.74 9.19
N ASN A 79 -15.89 -9.23 10.40
CA ASN A 79 -14.82 -9.49 11.38
C ASN A 79 -13.90 -10.63 10.94
N LEU A 80 -14.47 -11.70 10.36
CA LEU A 80 -13.70 -12.83 9.81
C LEU A 80 -12.90 -12.39 8.58
N ALA A 81 -13.50 -11.59 7.70
CA ALA A 81 -12.81 -11.05 6.53
C ALA A 81 -11.64 -10.12 6.93
N ALA A 82 -11.83 -9.28 7.95
CA ALA A 82 -10.78 -8.42 8.46
C ALA A 82 -9.58 -9.22 9.02
N THR A 83 -9.85 -10.25 9.85
CA THR A 83 -8.78 -11.08 10.43
C THR A 83 -8.06 -11.91 9.36
N LEU A 84 -8.80 -12.47 8.39
CA LEU A 84 -8.21 -13.19 7.25
C LEU A 84 -7.35 -12.26 6.39
N ASN A 85 -7.80 -11.03 6.11
CA ASN A 85 -7.03 -10.06 5.34
C ASN A 85 -5.70 -9.70 6.02
N GLN A 86 -5.73 -9.48 7.35
CA GLN A 86 -4.51 -9.23 8.12
C GLN A 86 -3.60 -10.47 8.17
N GLY A 87 -4.16 -11.66 8.27
CA GLY A 87 -3.44 -12.92 8.16
C GLY A 87 -2.74 -13.07 6.81
N ALA A 88 -3.44 -12.82 5.70
CA ALA A 88 -2.88 -12.85 4.36
C ALA A 88 -1.74 -11.83 4.18
N PHE A 89 -1.89 -10.62 4.73
CA PHE A 89 -0.82 -9.61 4.75
C PHE A 89 0.44 -10.12 5.48
N ASN A 90 0.27 -10.75 6.65
CA ASN A 90 1.38 -11.32 7.41
C ASN A 90 2.06 -12.48 6.67
N VAL A 91 1.29 -13.36 6.03
CA VAL A 91 1.83 -14.45 5.19
C VAL A 91 2.63 -13.88 4.02
N GLY A 92 2.13 -12.83 3.37
CA GLY A 92 2.85 -12.11 2.32
C GLY A 92 4.19 -11.55 2.81
N ASN A 93 4.21 -10.91 3.98
CA ASN A 93 5.46 -10.42 4.58
C ASN A 93 6.43 -11.56 4.92
N ALA A 94 5.93 -12.67 5.48
CA ALA A 94 6.75 -13.82 5.84
C ALA A 94 7.34 -14.51 4.61
N GLY A 95 6.58 -14.62 3.51
CA GLY A 95 7.08 -15.20 2.27
C GLY A 95 8.05 -14.31 1.50
N GLY A 96 8.05 -13.00 1.75
CA GLY A 96 8.97 -12.04 1.13
C GLY A 96 10.25 -11.77 1.93
N ALA A 97 10.34 -12.25 3.17
CA ALA A 97 11.50 -12.13 4.06
C ALA A 97 12.50 -13.27 3.82
#